data_AF-A0A8S3YSS0-F1
#
_entry.id   AF-A0A8S3YSS0-F1
#
_cell.length_a   1.000
_cell.length_b   1.000
_cell.length_c   1.000
_cell.angle_alpha   90.00
_cell.angle_beta   90.00
_cell.angle_gamma   90.00
#
_symmetry.space_group_name_H-M   'P 1'
#
loop_
_entity.id
_entity.type
_entity.pdbx_description
1 polymer ?
#
loop_
_entity_poly.entity_id
_entity_poly.type
_entity_poly.pdbx_seq_one_letter_code
_entity_poly.pdbx_strand_id
1 'polypeptide(L)'
;IAALAPNGSSFANTKCVIAGWGRTSYDSSHAANLIEVKVPVIPNAQCKMRNSGIGAKHICVYDASVESALRPSACQGDSGGPLMCGSNFQYLAGILSFGSAKCYGTYPTVYIRVSDYLDWIASH
;
A
#
# COMPACT_ATOMS: atom_id res chain seq x y z
N ILE A 1 11.16 1.17 15.48
CA ILE A 1 10.53 -0.13 15.13
C ILE A 1 9.05 0.13 14.94
N ALA A 2 8.45 -0.29 13.81
CA ALA A 2 7.02 -0.17 13.61
C ALA A 2 6.27 -1.24 14.43
N ALA A 3 5.18 -0.87 15.09
CA ALA A 3 4.26 -1.79 15.74
C ALA A 3 3.29 -2.39 14.73
N LEU A 4 2.71 -3.56 15.03
CA LEU A 4 1.61 -4.08 14.23
C LEU A 4 0.39 -3.16 14.36
N ALA A 5 -0.36 -2.98 13.28
CA ALA A 5 -1.57 -2.19 13.33
C ALA A 5 -2.62 -2.81 14.29
N PRO A 6 -3.32 -1.99 15.10
CA PRO A 6 -4.35 -2.49 16.00
C PRO A 6 -5.48 -3.23 15.26
N ASN A 7 -6.11 -4.19 15.93
CA ASN A 7 -7.26 -4.90 15.37
C ASN A 7 -8.39 -3.91 15.01
N GLY A 8 -9.09 -4.16 13.90
CA GLY A 8 -10.16 -3.30 13.38
C GLY A 8 -9.71 -1.96 12.78
N SER A 9 -8.41 -1.67 12.71
CA SER A 9 -7.91 -0.43 12.14
C SER A 9 -8.10 -0.38 10.61
N SER A 10 -8.78 0.68 10.14
CA SER A 10 -9.08 0.85 8.71
C SER A 10 -8.01 1.66 7.96
N PHE A 11 -7.55 2.75 8.57
CA PHE A 11 -6.71 3.81 7.99
C PHE A 11 -7.28 4.51 6.75
N ALA A 12 -8.54 4.23 6.36
CA ALA A 12 -9.20 4.90 5.25
C ALA A 12 -9.20 6.43 5.41
N ASN A 13 -8.97 7.13 4.31
CA ASN A 13 -8.87 8.60 4.23
C ASN A 13 -7.70 9.21 5.03
N THR A 14 -6.70 8.41 5.38
CA THR A 14 -5.46 8.91 5.99
C THR A 14 -4.29 8.81 5.02
N LYS A 15 -3.24 9.61 5.26
CA LYS A 15 -1.96 9.48 4.55
C LYS A 15 -1.08 8.49 5.30
N CYS A 16 -0.50 7.56 4.56
CA CYS A 16 0.46 6.56 5.02
C CYS A 16 1.74 6.68 4.18
N VAL A 17 2.79 5.96 4.57
CA VAL A 17 4.04 5.87 3.83
C VAL A 17 4.21 4.46 3.29
N ILE A 18 4.63 4.35 2.04
CA ILE A 18 5.16 3.12 1.47
C ILE A 18 6.64 3.31 1.21
N ALA A 19 7.43 2.25 1.34
CA ALA A 19 8.87 2.32 1.10
C ALA A 19 9.39 1.04 0.43
N GLY A 20 10.41 1.18 -0.41
CA GLY A 20 11.00 0.04 -1.12
C GLY A 20 12.18 0.39 -2.03
N TRP A 21 12.79 -0.65 -2.58
CA TRP A 21 13.87 -0.59 -3.58
C TRP A 21 13.39 -1.04 -4.97
N GLY A 22 12.08 -1.12 -5.18
CA GLY A 22 11.48 -1.43 -6.46
C GLY A 22 11.87 -0.43 -7.55
N ARG A 23 11.41 -0.72 -8.76
CA ARG A 23 11.58 0.20 -9.88
C ARG A 23 10.82 1.51 -9.62
N THR A 24 11.37 2.63 -10.06
CA THR A 24 10.73 3.95 -9.95
C THR A 24 9.81 4.26 -11.13
N SER A 25 9.92 3.49 -12.21
CA SER A 25 8.97 3.47 -13.32
C SER A 25 8.95 2.08 -13.99
N TYR A 26 7.97 1.82 -14.86
CA TYR A 26 7.79 0.51 -15.51
C TYR A 26 9.08 -0.04 -16.14
N ASP A 27 9.82 0.79 -16.88
CA ASP A 27 11.01 0.41 -17.65
C ASP A 27 12.34 0.77 -16.96
N SER A 28 12.32 1.22 -15.70
CA SER A 28 13.55 1.57 -14.99
C SER A 28 14.27 0.35 -14.39
N SER A 29 15.52 0.54 -14.00
CA SER A 29 16.17 -0.35 -13.04
C SER A 29 15.55 -0.21 -11.64
N HIS A 30 15.89 -1.15 -10.76
CA HIS A 30 15.62 -1.02 -9.32
C HIS A 30 16.32 0.21 -8.74
N ALA A 31 15.74 0.77 -7.68
CA ALA A 31 16.32 1.91 -6.99
C ALA A 31 17.60 1.51 -6.24
N ALA A 32 18.66 2.32 -6.38
CA ALA A 32 19.92 2.09 -5.66
C ALA A 32 19.81 2.40 -4.15
N ASN A 33 18.89 3.29 -3.79
CA ASN A 33 18.61 3.69 -2.42
C ASN A 33 17.15 3.38 -2.06
N LEU A 34 16.86 3.25 -0.77
CA LEU A 34 15.49 3.14 -0.29
C LEU A 34 14.72 4.41 -0.67
N ILE A 35 13.54 4.24 -1.26
CA ILE A 35 12.63 5.34 -1.57
C ILE A 35 11.41 5.20 -0.69
N GLU A 36 10.92 6.32 -0.18
CA GLU A 36 9.65 6.41 0.53
C GLU A 36 8.74 7.46 -0.10
N VAL A 37 7.43 7.20 -0.07
CA VAL A 37 6.44 8.14 -0.57
C VAL A 37 5.16 8.11 0.25
N LYS A 38 4.59 9.31 0.48
CA LYS A 38 3.30 9.46 1.16
C LYS A 38 2.16 9.19 0.18
N VAL A 39 1.26 8.29 0.57
CA VAL A 39 0.12 7.85 -0.24
C VAL A 39 -1.17 7.90 0.58
N PRO A 40 -2.31 8.31 -0.01
CA PRO A 40 -3.60 8.23 0.67
C PRO A 40 -4.16 6.81 0.60
N VAL A 41 -4.64 6.32 1.73
CA VAL A 41 -5.48 5.12 1.77
C VAL A 41 -6.90 5.51 1.40
N ILE A 42 -7.48 4.79 0.44
CA ILE A 42 -8.88 4.98 0.04
C ILE A 42 -9.78 3.92 0.68
N PRO A 43 -11.07 4.23 0.95
CA PRO A 43 -12.03 3.24 1.44
C PRO A 43 -12.14 2.05 0.49
N ASN A 44 -12.31 0.83 1.04
CA ASN A 44 -12.46 -0.39 0.24
C ASN A 44 -13.61 -0.29 -0.78
N ALA A 45 -14.71 0.40 -0.44
CA ALA A 45 -15.81 0.64 -1.38
C ALA A 45 -15.35 1.40 -2.64
N GLN A 46 -14.52 2.44 -2.47
CA GLN A 46 -13.95 3.17 -3.59
C GLN A 46 -12.93 2.34 -4.36
N CYS A 47 -12.11 1.56 -3.65
CA CYS A 47 -11.16 0.65 -4.27
C CYS A 47 -11.85 -0.42 -5.13
N LYS A 48 -13.00 -0.93 -4.65
CA LYS A 48 -13.78 -1.96 -5.34
C LYS A 48 -14.37 -1.47 -6.67
N MET A 49 -14.64 -0.17 -6.80
CA MET A 49 -15.03 0.44 -8.09
C MET A 49 -13.91 0.34 -9.15
N ARG A 50 -12.64 0.22 -8.72
CA ARG A 50 -11.47 0.14 -9.61
C ARG A 50 -10.99 -1.30 -9.81
N ASN A 51 -11.25 -2.16 -8.83
CA ASN A 51 -10.96 -3.59 -8.89
C ASN A 51 -12.03 -4.37 -8.13
N SER A 52 -12.86 -5.15 -8.82
CA SER A 52 -13.97 -5.89 -8.20
C SER A 52 -13.54 -7.00 -7.24
N GLY A 53 -12.27 -7.45 -7.30
CA GLY A 53 -11.68 -8.48 -6.42
C GLY A 53 -11.34 -8.01 -5.01
N ILE A 54 -11.61 -6.74 -4.67
CA ILE A 54 -11.26 -6.17 -3.37
C ILE A 54 -12.26 -6.59 -2.28
N GLY A 55 -11.77 -7.42 -1.36
CA GLY A 55 -12.43 -7.81 -0.10
C GLY A 55 -11.98 -7.01 1.13
N ALA A 56 -12.48 -7.40 2.32
CA ALA A 56 -12.19 -6.75 3.61
C ALA A 56 -10.70 -6.83 4.03
N LYS A 57 -10.04 -7.94 3.68
CA LYS A 57 -8.62 -8.22 3.96
C LYS A 57 -7.62 -7.39 3.15
N HIS A 58 -8.09 -6.39 2.41
CA HIS A 58 -7.25 -5.51 1.61
C HIS A 58 -7.26 -4.08 2.16
N ILE A 59 -6.14 -3.39 1.97
CA ILE A 59 -6.01 -1.94 2.08
C ILE A 59 -5.56 -1.42 0.71
N CYS A 60 -6.17 -0.35 0.25
CA CYS A 60 -5.86 0.22 -1.06
C CYS A 60 -5.29 1.62 -0.92
N VAL A 61 -4.23 1.91 -1.68
CA VAL A 61 -3.70 3.26 -1.83
C VAL A 61 -3.92 3.74 -3.26
N TYR A 62 -4.44 4.96 -3.38
CA TYR A 62 -4.73 5.58 -4.65
C TYR A 62 -4.90 7.09 -4.49
N ASP A 63 -4.00 7.87 -5.07
CA ASP A 63 -4.09 9.32 -5.02
C ASP A 63 -4.86 9.88 -6.23
N ALA A 64 -6.15 10.15 -6.05
CA ALA A 64 -7.01 10.69 -7.10
C ALA A 64 -6.70 12.15 -7.46
N SER A 65 -5.95 12.89 -6.62
CA SER A 65 -5.59 14.28 -6.91
C SER A 65 -4.31 14.41 -7.75
N VAL A 66 -3.65 13.29 -8.06
CA VAL A 66 -2.45 13.25 -8.90
C VAL A 66 -2.79 12.67 -10.26
N GLU A 67 -2.22 13.26 -11.31
CA GLU A 67 -2.34 12.79 -12.69
C GLU A 67 -1.93 11.32 -12.83
N SER A 68 -2.61 10.62 -13.73
CA SER A 68 -2.53 9.16 -13.79
C SER A 68 -1.11 8.61 -14.03
N ALA A 69 -0.32 9.31 -14.84
CA ALA A 69 1.06 8.96 -15.17
C ALA A 69 2.07 9.27 -14.05
N LEU A 70 1.71 10.10 -13.07
CA LEU A 70 2.57 10.55 -11.98
C LEU A 70 2.10 10.04 -10.61
N ARG A 71 1.02 9.26 -10.59
CA ARG A 71 0.39 8.78 -9.35
C ARG A 71 1.36 7.91 -8.57
N PRO A 72 1.72 8.28 -7.32
CA PRO A 72 2.57 7.45 -6.49
C PRO A 72 1.95 6.07 -6.26
N SER A 73 2.74 5.04 -6.47
CA SER A 73 2.31 3.65 -6.36
C SER A 73 3.52 2.76 -6.11
N ALA A 74 3.29 1.53 -5.65
CA ALA A 74 4.37 0.55 -5.59
C ALA A 74 4.59 -0.09 -6.96
N CYS A 75 5.79 -0.59 -7.21
CA CYS A 75 6.21 -1.13 -8.49
C CYS A 75 6.85 -2.51 -8.37
N GLN A 76 7.32 -3.04 -9.50
CA GLN A 76 8.04 -4.30 -9.54
C GLN A 76 9.26 -4.23 -8.62
N GLY A 77 9.40 -5.24 -7.76
CA GLY A 77 10.45 -5.30 -6.73
C GLY A 77 10.04 -4.79 -5.35
N ASP A 78 8.86 -4.14 -5.21
CA ASP A 78 8.36 -3.70 -3.91
C ASP A 78 7.51 -4.77 -3.18
N SER A 79 7.28 -5.94 -3.78
CA SER A 79 6.43 -7.00 -3.23
C SER A 79 6.85 -7.39 -1.81
N GLY A 80 5.89 -7.46 -0.89
CA GLY A 80 6.17 -7.66 0.54
C GLY A 80 6.54 -6.37 1.30
N GLY A 81 6.70 -5.24 0.61
CA GLY A 81 7.03 -3.94 1.19
C GLY A 81 5.93 -3.39 2.11
N PRO A 82 6.30 -2.53 3.09
CA PRO A 82 5.39 -2.08 4.12
C PRO A 82 4.48 -0.92 3.65
N LEU A 83 3.24 -0.93 4.14
CA LEU A 83 2.39 0.25 4.24
C LEU A 83 2.36 0.69 5.71
N MET A 84 3.00 1.83 6.00
CA MET A 84 3.18 2.38 7.34
C MET A 84 2.20 3.52 7.60
N CYS A 85 1.35 3.39 8.62
CA CYS A 85 0.26 4.33 8.93
C CYS A 85 0.31 4.81 10.39
N GLY A 86 -0.57 5.75 10.74
CA GLY A 86 -0.61 6.42 12.05
C GLY A 86 0.10 7.77 12.02
N SER A 87 -0.07 8.57 13.08
CA SER A 87 0.42 9.96 13.11
C SER A 87 1.92 10.11 12.85
N ASN A 88 2.71 9.13 13.26
CA ASN A 88 4.16 9.07 13.08
C ASN A 88 4.57 7.88 12.19
N PHE A 89 3.65 7.34 11.39
CA PHE A 89 3.85 6.13 10.57
C PHE A 89 4.33 4.91 11.38
N GLN A 90 3.92 4.85 12.66
CA GLN A 90 4.41 3.85 13.60
C GLN A 90 3.75 2.47 13.45
N TYR A 91 2.72 2.32 12.63
CA TYR A 91 1.99 1.06 12.46
C TYR A 91 2.24 0.42 11.10
N LEU A 92 2.63 -0.84 11.08
CA LEU A 92 2.59 -1.69 9.89
C LEU A 92 1.12 -2.07 9.61
N ALA A 93 0.49 -1.31 8.71
CA ALA A 93 -0.91 -1.47 8.36
C ALA A 93 -1.14 -2.51 7.27
N GLY A 94 -0.19 -2.63 6.35
CA GLY A 94 -0.30 -3.57 5.24
C GLY A 94 1.02 -4.05 4.67
N ILE A 95 0.94 -5.15 3.94
CA ILE A 95 2.04 -5.76 3.18
C ILE A 95 1.67 -5.71 1.70
N LEU A 96 2.56 -5.22 0.84
CA LEU A 96 2.27 -5.07 -0.59
C LEU A 96 1.93 -6.43 -1.20
N SER A 97 0.78 -6.50 -1.87
CA SER A 97 0.30 -7.70 -2.54
C SER A 97 0.40 -7.56 -4.06
N PHE A 98 -0.34 -6.61 -4.63
CA PHE A 98 -0.41 -6.42 -6.08
C PHE A 98 -0.77 -4.98 -6.44
N GLY A 99 -0.56 -4.62 -7.69
CA GLY A 99 -0.85 -3.30 -8.23
C GLY A 99 -0.84 -3.29 -9.75
N SER A 100 -0.80 -2.09 -10.32
CA SER A 100 -0.68 -1.90 -11.77
C SER A 100 0.64 -2.45 -12.29
N ALA A 101 0.61 -3.22 -13.38
CA ALA A 101 1.82 -3.67 -14.06
C ALA A 101 2.71 -2.50 -14.50
N LYS A 102 2.12 -1.34 -14.81
CA LYS A 102 2.82 -0.12 -15.24
C LYS A 102 3.38 0.73 -14.10
N CYS A 103 3.11 0.38 -12.84
CA CYS A 103 3.54 1.15 -11.66
C CYS A 103 2.96 2.58 -11.56
N TYR A 104 1.89 2.84 -12.32
CA TYR A 104 1.04 4.02 -12.25
C TYR A 104 -0.30 3.68 -12.92
N GLY A 105 -1.20 4.65 -13.01
CA GLY A 105 -2.47 4.48 -13.71
C GLY A 105 -3.68 4.40 -12.80
N THR A 106 -4.82 4.02 -13.37
CA THR A 106 -6.13 4.06 -12.73
C THR A 106 -6.38 2.92 -11.73
N TYR A 107 -5.49 1.93 -11.68
CA TYR A 107 -5.54 0.81 -10.74
C TYR A 107 -4.88 1.18 -9.40
N PRO A 108 -5.54 0.90 -8.26
CA PRO A 108 -4.94 1.11 -6.95
C PRO A 108 -3.78 0.13 -6.71
N THR A 109 -2.85 0.53 -5.85
CA THR A 109 -1.91 -0.42 -5.24
C THR A 109 -2.59 -1.05 -4.03
N VAL A 110 -2.52 -2.37 -3.92
CA VAL A 110 -3.31 -3.15 -2.96
C VAL A 110 -2.37 -3.90 -2.02
N TYR A 111 -2.62 -3.73 -0.74
CA TYR A 111 -1.90 -4.32 0.38
C TYR A 111 -2.81 -5.32 1.09
N ILE A 112 -2.22 -6.39 1.63
CA ILE A 112 -2.90 -7.26 2.60
C ILE A 112 -3.00 -6.52 3.93
N ARG A 113 -4.19 -6.49 4.53
CA ARG A 113 -4.47 -5.84 5.82
C ARG A 113 -3.84 -6.65 6.96
N VAL A 114 -2.80 -6.12 7.60
CA VAL A 114 -2.05 -6.82 8.66
C VAL A 114 -2.92 -7.12 9.88
N SER A 115 -3.85 -6.21 10.23
CA SER A 115 -4.74 -6.38 11.38
C SER A 115 -5.63 -7.63 11.29
N ASP A 116 -5.87 -8.16 10.08
CA ASP A 116 -6.70 -9.35 9.85
C ASP A 116 -5.93 -10.67 9.99
N TYR A 117 -4.61 -10.59 10.22
CA TYR A 117 -3.74 -11.76 10.34
C TYR A 117 -3.02 -11.81 11.70
N LEU A 118 -3.40 -10.95 12.66
CA LEU A 118 -2.74 -10.88 13.97
C LEU A 118 -2.73 -12.22 14.72
N ASP A 119 -3.83 -12.98 14.68
CA ASP A 119 -3.91 -14.29 15.33
C ASP A 119 -2.95 -15.31 14.69
N TRP A 120 -2.83 -15.27 13.36
CA TRP A 120 -1.88 -16.12 12.64
C TRP A 120 -0.43 -15.71 12.96
N ILE A 121 -0.14 -14.40 12.98
CA ILE A 121 1.19 -13.87 13.35
C ILE A 121 1.55 -14.25 14.78
N ALA A 122 0.61 -14.14 15.73
CA ALA A 122 0.87 -14.42 17.15
C ALA A 122 1.06 -15.91 17.47
N SER A 123 0.70 -16.81 16.55
CA SER A 123 0.86 -18.26 16.73
C SER A 123 2.18 -18.81 16.19
N HIS A 124 3.07 -17.96 15.67
CA HIS A 124 4.39 -18.30 15.12
C HIS A 124 5.46 -17.32 15.62
#